data_AF-A0A378NRR8-F1
#
_entry.id   AF-A0A378NRR8-F1
#
_cell.length_a   1.000
_cell.length_b   1.000
_cell.length_c   1.000
_cell.angle_alpha   90.00
_cell.angle_beta   90.00
_cell.angle_gamma   90.00
#
_symmetry.space_group_name_H-M   'P 1'
#
loop_
_entity.id
_entity.type
_entity.pdbx_description
1 polymer ?
#
loop_
_entity_poly.entity_id
_entity_poly.type
_entity_poly.pdbx_seq_one_letter_code
_entity_poly.pdbx_strand_id
1 'polypeptide(L)'
;MTTDELQAILNGDAGKHIENIKIDSLREFVKESLLKFGDTNKLLQSNLVIDLLEKMLIKKKQINKTVEQSFVEVLRVAGLLHNLFFDGTVTSLFMAREKLVPIARKYNIPDNYIGSIFQTIECQLGEDTPVPQCKPVPGTPTELFAWSCWYIEELHNNKKIPE
;
A
#
# COMPACT_ATOMS: atom_id res chain seq x y z
N MET A 1 4.04 16.12 -2.98
CA MET A 1 4.55 16.03 -4.36
C MET A 1 3.86 17.10 -5.22
N THR A 2 4.52 17.66 -6.22
CA THR A 2 3.90 18.59 -7.18
C THR A 2 3.22 17.84 -8.33
N THR A 3 2.38 18.52 -9.11
CA THR A 3 1.75 17.94 -10.31
C THR A 3 2.79 17.51 -11.34
N ASP A 4 3.83 18.32 -11.53
CA ASP A 4 4.91 18.03 -12.48
C ASP A 4 5.75 16.83 -12.04
N GLU A 5 6.04 16.73 -10.74
CA GLU A 5 6.71 15.55 -10.16
C GLU A 5 5.88 14.28 -10.35
N LEU A 6 4.57 14.34 -10.07
CA LEU A 6 3.68 13.21 -10.27
C LEU A 6 3.62 12.80 -11.75
N GLN A 7 3.52 13.77 -12.66
CA GLN A 7 3.51 13.47 -14.09
C GLN A 7 4.84 12.85 -14.56
N ALA A 8 5.98 13.34 -14.05
CA ALA A 8 7.27 12.75 -14.33
C ALA A 8 7.38 11.30 -13.84
N ILE A 9 6.83 11.01 -12.65
CA ILE A 9 6.74 9.65 -12.10
C ILE A 9 5.88 8.75 -12.98
N LEU A 10 4.68 9.21 -13.37
CA LEU A 10 3.76 8.42 -14.21
C LEU A 10 4.35 8.11 -15.59
N ASN A 11 5.20 9.00 -16.11
CA ASN A 11 5.89 8.80 -17.38
C ASN A 11 7.14 7.90 -17.27
N GLY A 12 7.57 7.53 -16.06
CA GLY A 12 8.75 6.73 -15.81
C GLY A 12 8.45 5.40 -15.09
N ASP A 13 9.50 4.62 -14.83
CA ASP A 13 9.39 3.30 -14.20
C ASP A 13 8.78 3.37 -12.78
N ALA A 14 8.94 4.50 -12.09
CA ALA A 14 8.38 4.72 -10.76
C ALA A 14 6.84 4.75 -10.76
N GLY A 15 6.21 5.04 -11.90
CA GLY A 15 4.76 5.05 -12.07
C GLY A 15 4.14 3.69 -12.38
N LYS A 16 4.94 2.64 -12.63
CA LYS A 16 4.46 1.35 -13.16
C LYS A 16 3.30 0.75 -12.37
N HIS A 17 3.34 0.79 -11.03
CA HIS A 17 2.30 0.21 -10.20
C HIS A 17 1.02 1.06 -10.17
N ILE A 18 1.14 2.38 -10.36
CA ILE A 18 -0.02 3.26 -10.48
C ILE A 18 -0.74 2.95 -11.81
N GLU A 19 0.01 2.83 -12.91
CA GLU A 19 -0.54 2.51 -14.24
C GLU A 19 -1.08 1.07 -14.35
N ASN A 20 -0.62 0.17 -13.49
CA ASN A 20 -1.17 -1.19 -13.40
C ASN A 20 -2.50 -1.27 -12.67
N ILE A 21 -2.99 -0.22 -12.01
CA ILE A 21 -4.34 -0.20 -11.42
C ILE A 21 -5.37 0.00 -12.54
N LYS A 22 -6.18 -1.02 -12.81
CA LYS A 22 -7.18 -1.01 -13.91
C LYS A 22 -8.48 -0.35 -13.50
N ILE A 23 -8.81 -0.35 -12.22
CA ILE A 23 -9.98 0.35 -11.68
C ILE A 23 -9.68 1.85 -11.59
N ASP A 24 -10.27 2.64 -12.49
CA ASP A 24 -9.99 4.08 -12.60
C ASP A 24 -10.21 4.84 -11.28
N SER A 25 -11.26 4.53 -10.52
CA SER A 25 -11.51 5.19 -9.23
C SER A 25 -10.42 4.94 -8.19
N LEU A 26 -9.83 3.73 -8.18
CA LEU A 26 -8.67 3.41 -7.33
C LEU A 26 -7.42 4.15 -7.81
N ARG A 27 -7.21 4.23 -9.13
CA ARG A 27 -6.05 4.92 -9.71
C ARG A 27 -6.06 6.41 -9.39
N GLU A 28 -7.20 7.07 -9.59
CA GLU A 28 -7.34 8.50 -9.32
C GLU A 28 -7.30 8.81 -7.82
N PHE A 29 -7.83 7.93 -6.97
CA PHE A 29 -7.66 8.00 -5.52
C PHE A 29 -6.18 7.97 -5.10
N VAL A 30 -5.38 7.06 -5.67
CA VAL A 30 -3.94 7.00 -5.40
C VAL A 30 -3.25 8.28 -5.86
N LYS A 31 -3.52 8.74 -7.09
CA LYS A 31 -2.91 9.97 -7.62
C LYS A 31 -3.20 11.19 -6.75
N GLU A 32 -4.46 11.41 -6.34
CA GLU A 32 -4.80 12.53 -5.46
C GLU A 32 -4.13 12.41 -4.08
N SER A 33 -4.05 11.18 -3.54
CA SER A 33 -3.38 10.92 -2.26
C SER A 33 -1.88 11.21 -2.33
N LEU A 34 -1.20 10.77 -3.39
CA LEU A 34 0.22 11.03 -3.62
C LEU A 34 0.50 12.52 -3.90
N LEU A 35 -0.38 13.20 -4.63
CA LEU A 35 -0.24 14.63 -4.85
C LEU A 35 -0.29 15.41 -3.52
N LYS A 36 -1.27 15.07 -2.66
CA LYS A 36 -1.46 15.76 -1.38
C LYS A 36 -0.42 15.41 -0.31
N PHE A 37 -0.02 14.15 -0.22
CA PHE A 37 0.75 13.63 0.93
C PHE A 37 2.00 12.85 0.54
N GLY A 38 2.18 12.57 -0.76
CA GLY A 38 3.25 11.74 -1.27
C GLY A 38 4.61 12.44 -1.31
N ASP A 39 5.62 11.59 -1.19
CA ASP A 39 7.04 11.89 -1.34
C ASP A 39 7.65 10.84 -2.28
N THR A 40 8.58 11.27 -3.14
CA THR A 40 9.18 10.40 -4.16
C THR A 40 9.96 9.24 -3.55
N ASN A 41 10.70 9.45 -2.45
CA ASN A 41 11.47 8.37 -1.81
C ASN A 41 10.52 7.34 -1.20
N LYS A 42 9.45 7.80 -0.54
CA LYS A 42 8.41 6.91 0.00
C LYS A 42 7.74 6.07 -1.10
N LEU A 43 7.45 6.68 -2.26
CA LEU A 43 6.89 5.97 -3.40
C LEU A 43 7.84 4.90 -3.95
N LEU A 44 9.13 5.20 -4.08
CA LEU A 44 10.12 4.22 -4.52
C LEU A 44 10.20 3.02 -3.57
N GLN A 45 10.14 3.25 -2.26
CA GLN A 45 10.05 2.19 -1.26
C GLN A 45 8.76 1.37 -1.41
N SER A 46 7.61 2.04 -1.60
CA SER A 46 6.33 1.38 -1.85
C SER A 46 6.37 0.47 -3.08
N ASN A 47 7.06 0.87 -4.14
CA ASN A 47 7.23 0.04 -5.33
C ASN A 47 8.00 -1.25 -5.03
N LEU A 48 9.04 -1.20 -4.20
CA LEU A 48 9.79 -2.38 -3.78
C LEU A 48 8.91 -3.36 -2.98
N VAL A 49 8.06 -2.84 -2.09
CA VAL A 49 7.10 -3.64 -1.31
C VAL A 49 6.13 -4.36 -2.25
N ILE A 50 5.57 -3.66 -3.24
CA ILE A 50 4.62 -4.23 -4.19
C ILE A 50 5.29 -5.28 -5.08
N ASP A 51 6.49 -5.01 -5.60
CA ASP A 51 7.26 -5.95 -6.40
C ASP A 51 7.53 -7.27 -5.65
N LEU A 52 7.85 -7.18 -4.37
CA LEU A 52 8.06 -8.34 -3.52
C LEU A 52 6.75 -9.07 -3.23
N LEU A 53 5.70 -8.34 -2.87
CA LEU A 53 4.38 -8.88 -2.60
C LEU A 53 3.85 -9.71 -3.79
N GLU A 54 3.92 -9.16 -5.00
CA GLU A 54 3.47 -9.86 -6.20
C GLU A 54 4.25 -11.16 -6.43
N LYS A 55 5.58 -11.15 -6.20
CA LYS A 55 6.40 -12.37 -6.26
C LYS A 55 5.98 -13.40 -5.20
N MET A 56 5.69 -12.97 -3.98
CA MET A 56 5.23 -13.84 -2.90
C MET A 56 3.86 -14.45 -3.22
N LEU A 57 2.92 -13.65 -3.73
CA LEU A 57 1.59 -14.10 -4.15
C LEU A 57 1.68 -15.16 -5.27
N ILE A 58 2.55 -14.95 -6.26
CA ILE A 58 2.82 -15.93 -7.33
C ILE A 58 3.42 -17.21 -6.74
N LYS A 59 4.44 -17.08 -5.87
CA LYS A 59 5.11 -18.22 -5.24
C LYS A 59 4.14 -19.08 -4.41
N LYS A 60 3.19 -18.42 -3.73
CA LYS A 60 2.12 -19.06 -2.94
C LYS A 60 0.93 -19.51 -3.79
N LYS A 61 0.98 -19.34 -5.11
CA LYS A 61 -0.09 -19.68 -6.07
C LYS A 61 -1.42 -18.98 -5.77
N GLN A 62 -1.38 -17.82 -5.12
CA GLN A 62 -2.58 -17.02 -4.83
C GLN A 62 -3.02 -16.20 -6.03
N ILE A 63 -2.06 -15.79 -6.87
CA ILE A 63 -2.31 -15.13 -8.15
C ILE A 63 -1.62 -15.90 -9.27
N ASN A 64 -2.14 -15.81 -10.48
CA ASN A 64 -1.47 -16.26 -11.69
C ASN A 64 -1.06 -15.04 -12.54
N LYS A 65 -0.11 -15.20 -13.45
CA LYS A 65 0.34 -14.09 -14.32
C LYS A 65 -0.68 -13.70 -15.40
N THR A 66 -1.81 -14.38 -15.48
CA THR A 66 -2.70 -14.39 -16.64
C THR A 66 -4.03 -13.69 -16.37
N VAL A 67 -4.44 -13.59 -15.10
CA VAL A 67 -5.72 -13.01 -14.66
C VAL A 67 -5.43 -12.02 -13.54
N GLU A 68 -5.71 -10.74 -13.81
CA GLU A 68 -5.63 -9.71 -12.79
C GLU A 68 -6.87 -9.79 -11.89
N GLN A 69 -6.65 -10.07 -10.61
CA GLN A 69 -7.71 -10.26 -9.63
C GLN A 69 -7.91 -8.96 -8.85
N SER A 70 -9.15 -8.53 -8.63
CA SER A 70 -9.44 -7.22 -8.02
C SER A 70 -8.81 -7.02 -6.64
N PHE A 71 -8.59 -8.09 -5.87
CA PHE A 71 -7.89 -7.98 -4.58
C PHE A 71 -6.42 -7.59 -4.74
N VAL A 72 -5.77 -7.93 -5.86
CA VAL A 72 -4.38 -7.52 -6.15
C VAL A 72 -4.30 -6.01 -6.35
N GLU A 73 -5.30 -5.41 -7.00
CA GLU A 73 -5.38 -3.95 -7.11
C GLU A 73 -5.56 -3.28 -5.75
N VAL A 74 -6.39 -3.86 -4.87
CA VAL A 74 -6.54 -3.41 -3.48
C VAL A 74 -5.21 -3.46 -2.72
N LEU A 75 -4.46 -4.56 -2.83
CA LEU A 75 -3.14 -4.70 -2.21
C LEU A 75 -2.12 -3.72 -2.80
N ARG A 76 -2.19 -3.47 -4.11
CA ARG A 76 -1.32 -2.51 -4.79
C ARG A 76 -1.59 -1.09 -4.31
N VAL A 77 -2.86 -0.71 -4.19
CA VAL A 77 -3.27 0.58 -3.60
C VAL A 77 -2.80 0.69 -2.15
N ALA A 78 -2.99 -0.35 -1.33
CA ALA A 78 -2.48 -0.37 0.04
C ALA A 78 -0.96 -0.17 0.07
N GLY A 79 -0.21 -0.90 -0.76
CA GLY A 79 1.23 -0.75 -0.90
C GLY A 79 1.66 0.64 -1.32
N LEU A 80 0.97 1.30 -2.24
CA LEU A 80 1.30 2.67 -2.66
C LEU A 80 1.08 3.70 -1.54
N LEU A 81 0.20 3.42 -0.58
CA LEU A 81 -0.25 4.38 0.43
C LEU A 81 0.24 4.09 1.86
N HIS A 82 0.77 2.88 2.13
CA HIS A 82 1.02 2.39 3.50
C HIS A 82 1.96 3.28 4.33
N ASN A 83 2.99 3.85 3.70
CA ASN A 83 4.05 4.61 4.36
C ASN A 83 3.88 6.13 4.27
N LEU A 84 2.75 6.62 3.71
CA LEU A 84 2.53 8.07 3.53
C LEU A 84 2.63 8.83 4.85
N PHE A 85 2.05 8.27 5.91
CA PHE A 85 2.01 8.90 7.23
C PHE A 85 2.81 8.14 8.28
N PHE A 86 3.15 6.87 8.04
CA PHE A 86 3.77 6.03 9.06
C PHE A 86 5.16 6.55 9.47
N ASP A 87 5.30 6.86 10.75
CA ASP A 87 6.52 7.39 11.36
C ASP A 87 7.12 6.46 12.42
N GLY A 88 6.51 5.29 12.62
CA GLY A 88 6.84 4.35 13.68
C GLY A 88 5.75 4.32 14.75
N THR A 89 5.03 5.41 15.00
CA THR A 89 4.07 5.45 16.11
C THR A 89 2.77 4.71 15.83
N VAL A 90 2.10 4.23 16.87
CA VAL A 90 0.76 3.61 16.77
C VAL A 90 -0.26 4.55 16.14
N THR A 91 -0.22 5.84 16.46
CA THR A 91 -1.15 6.83 15.90
C THR A 91 -0.96 6.96 14.39
N SER A 92 0.29 6.99 13.92
CA SER A 92 0.59 7.12 12.49
C SER A 92 0.08 5.93 11.65
N LEU A 93 -0.09 4.75 12.27
CA LEU A 93 -0.66 3.55 11.63
C LEU A 93 -2.09 3.79 11.12
N PHE A 94 -2.89 4.57 11.87
CA PHE A 94 -4.29 4.85 11.54
C PHE A 94 -4.49 6.18 10.80
N MET A 95 -3.45 7.02 10.70
CA MET A 95 -3.53 8.31 10.02
C MET A 95 -3.89 8.17 8.54
N ALA A 96 -3.43 7.10 7.88
CA ALA A 96 -3.81 6.82 6.50
C ALA A 96 -5.34 6.70 6.36
N ARG A 97 -6.01 5.94 7.23
CA ARG A 97 -7.47 5.81 7.22
C ARG A 97 -8.13 7.17 7.48
N GLU A 98 -7.69 7.90 8.49
CA GLU A 98 -8.29 9.19 8.85
C GLU A 98 -8.21 10.20 7.70
N LYS A 99 -7.04 10.33 7.06
CA LYS A 99 -6.79 11.35 6.03
C LYS A 99 -7.27 10.96 4.64
N LEU A 100 -7.27 9.66 4.30
CA LEU A 100 -7.51 9.20 2.93
C LEU A 100 -8.93 8.68 2.69
N VAL A 101 -9.69 8.26 3.72
CA VAL A 101 -11.11 7.85 3.55
C VAL A 101 -11.97 8.93 2.90
N PRO A 102 -11.85 10.23 3.25
CA PRO A 102 -12.61 11.28 2.57
C PRO A 102 -12.31 11.36 1.06
N ILE A 103 -11.05 11.14 0.67
CA ILE A 103 -10.64 11.11 -0.74
C ILE A 103 -11.19 9.85 -1.42
N ALA A 104 -11.11 8.70 -0.76
CA ALA A 104 -11.66 7.45 -1.30
C ALA A 104 -13.18 7.55 -1.57
N ARG A 105 -13.91 8.19 -0.66
CA ARG A 105 -15.35 8.45 -0.81
C ARG A 105 -15.65 9.42 -1.94
N LYS A 106 -14.83 10.46 -2.13
CA LYS A 106 -14.94 11.38 -3.29
C LYS A 106 -14.90 10.63 -4.63
N TYR A 107 -14.08 9.58 -4.72
CA TYR A 107 -13.96 8.75 -5.92
C TYR A 107 -14.95 7.57 -5.98
N ASN A 108 -15.94 7.52 -5.08
CA ASN A 108 -16.95 6.46 -5.01
C ASN A 108 -16.33 5.05 -4.91
N ILE A 109 -15.22 4.91 -4.18
CA ILE A 109 -14.63 3.59 -3.93
C ILE A 109 -15.61 2.80 -3.04
N PRO A 110 -15.95 1.54 -3.39
CA PRO A 110 -16.81 0.69 -2.58
C PRO A 110 -16.27 0.50 -1.15
N ASP A 111 -17.16 0.49 -0.15
CA ASP A 111 -16.78 0.39 1.27
C ASP A 111 -15.97 -0.89 1.58
N ASN A 112 -16.22 -1.99 0.88
CA ASN A 112 -15.43 -3.21 1.03
C ASN A 112 -13.97 -3.00 0.57
N TYR A 113 -13.74 -2.24 -0.51
CA TYR A 113 -12.38 -1.90 -0.96
C TYR A 113 -11.72 -0.92 0.00
N ILE A 114 -12.43 0.12 0.44
CA ILE A 114 -11.94 1.05 1.47
C ILE A 114 -11.50 0.28 2.71
N GLY A 115 -12.38 -0.59 3.23
CA GLY A 115 -12.10 -1.44 4.38
C GLY A 115 -10.84 -2.29 4.19
N SER A 116 -10.75 -3.01 3.07
CA SER A 116 -9.60 -3.88 2.77
C SER A 116 -8.29 -3.11 2.58
N ILE A 117 -8.30 -1.95 1.90
CA ILE A 117 -7.10 -1.11 1.72
C ILE A 117 -6.54 -0.73 3.09
N PHE A 118 -7.37 -0.13 3.96
CA PHE A 118 -6.88 0.38 5.23
C PHE A 118 -6.57 -0.71 6.25
N GLN A 119 -7.30 -1.83 6.26
CA GLN A 119 -6.92 -3.00 7.07
C GLN A 119 -5.55 -3.56 6.64
N THR A 120 -5.26 -3.56 5.33
CA THR A 120 -3.96 -3.99 4.81
C THR A 120 -2.85 -3.03 5.24
N ILE A 121 -3.08 -1.72 5.18
CA ILE A 121 -2.10 -0.72 5.65
C ILE A 121 -1.86 -0.86 7.15
N GLU A 122 -2.91 -1.06 7.94
CA GLU A 122 -2.83 -1.16 9.39
C GLU A 122 -2.17 -2.46 9.87
N CYS A 123 -2.11 -3.49 9.02
CA CYS A 123 -1.40 -4.73 9.33
C CYS A 123 0.08 -4.72 8.91
N GLN A 124 0.61 -3.61 8.40
CA GLN A 124 1.96 -3.54 7.79
C GLN A 124 3.09 -4.02 8.71
N LEU A 125 2.90 -3.94 10.04
CA LEU A 125 3.88 -4.38 11.04
C LEU A 125 3.76 -5.86 11.41
N GLY A 126 2.79 -6.58 10.83
CA GLY A 126 2.62 -8.01 11.06
C GLY A 126 2.41 -8.34 12.54
N GLU A 127 3.19 -9.28 13.05
CA GLU A 127 3.14 -9.70 14.45
C GLU A 127 3.64 -8.65 15.44
N ASP A 128 4.44 -7.70 14.97
CA ASP A 128 4.95 -6.57 15.77
C ASP A 128 3.88 -5.47 15.94
N THR A 129 2.69 -5.63 15.32
CA THR A 129 1.59 -4.66 15.44
C THR A 129 1.09 -4.57 16.89
N PRO A 130 1.05 -3.36 17.50
CA PRO A 130 0.65 -3.18 18.90
C PRO A 130 -0.87 -3.29 19.12
N VAL A 131 -1.66 -3.23 18.04
CA VAL A 131 -3.12 -3.40 18.07
C VAL A 131 -3.47 -4.82 17.61
N PRO A 132 -3.93 -5.72 18.50
CA PRO A 132 -4.15 -7.13 18.16
C PRO A 132 -5.09 -7.37 16.98
N GLN A 133 -6.11 -6.52 16.82
CA GLN A 133 -7.10 -6.61 15.74
C GLN A 133 -6.52 -6.27 14.36
N CYS A 134 -5.38 -5.59 14.32
CA CYS A 134 -4.68 -5.24 13.09
C CYS A 134 -3.64 -6.30 12.70
N LYS A 135 -3.41 -7.32 13.53
CA LYS A 135 -2.50 -8.42 13.17
C LYS A 135 -3.07 -9.20 11.97
N PRO A 136 -2.26 -9.48 10.95
CA PRO A 136 -2.73 -10.23 9.79
C PRO A 136 -3.09 -11.66 10.17
N VAL A 137 -4.09 -12.22 9.48
CA VAL A 137 -4.46 -13.63 9.67
C VAL A 137 -3.44 -14.52 8.94
N PRO A 138 -2.92 -15.58 9.56
CA PRO A 138 -1.96 -16.47 8.91
C PRO A 138 -2.47 -17.05 7.59
N GLY A 139 -1.60 -17.08 6.58
CA GLY A 139 -1.88 -17.60 5.24
C GLY A 139 -2.65 -16.66 4.32
N THR A 140 -2.99 -15.46 4.76
CA THR A 140 -3.76 -14.48 3.96
C THR A 140 -2.86 -13.53 3.17
N PRO A 141 -3.39 -12.86 2.11
CA PRO A 141 -2.60 -11.87 1.37
C PRO A 141 -2.09 -10.70 2.23
N THR A 142 -2.79 -10.35 3.31
CA THR A 142 -2.37 -9.29 4.24
C THR A 142 -1.18 -9.71 5.10
N GLU A 143 -1.04 -11.00 5.41
CA GLU A 143 0.18 -11.54 6.02
C GLU A 143 1.38 -11.38 5.07
N LEU A 144 1.21 -11.73 3.79
CA LEU A 144 2.25 -11.56 2.77
C LEU A 144 2.60 -10.08 2.56
N PHE A 145 1.63 -9.18 2.67
CA PHE A 145 1.85 -7.74 2.65
C PHE A 145 2.73 -7.29 3.82
N ALA A 146 2.41 -7.70 5.05
CA ALA A 146 3.21 -7.38 6.23
C ALA A 146 4.66 -7.92 6.11
N TRP A 147 4.82 -9.16 5.66
CA TRP A 147 6.14 -9.74 5.38
C TRP A 147 6.91 -8.96 4.31
N SER A 148 6.22 -8.46 3.29
CA SER A 148 6.85 -7.65 2.24
C SER A 148 7.33 -6.31 2.79
N CYS A 149 6.54 -5.66 3.65
CA CYS A 149 6.95 -4.43 4.33
C CYS A 149 8.18 -4.67 5.19
N TRP A 150 8.13 -5.67 6.09
CA TRP A 150 9.26 -6.01 6.96
C TRP A 150 10.53 -6.34 6.17
N TYR A 151 10.43 -7.16 5.12
CA TYR A 151 11.62 -7.58 4.37
C TYR A 151 12.30 -6.42 3.64
N ILE A 152 11.52 -5.49 3.09
CA ILE A 152 12.08 -4.27 2.47
C ILE A 152 12.70 -3.37 3.53
N GLU A 153 12.06 -3.17 4.68
CA GLU A 153 12.63 -2.40 5.78
C GLU A 153 13.95 -3.00 6.30
N GLU A 154 14.01 -4.33 6.46
CA GLU A 154 15.17 -5.07 6.94
C GLU A 154 16.34 -4.99 5.95
N LEU A 155 16.09 -5.19 4.65
CA LEU A 155 17.14 -5.09 3.62
C LEU A 155 17.73 -3.68 3.51
N HIS A 156 16.96 -2.65 3.84
CA HIS A 156 17.36 -1.25 3.72
C HIS A 156 17.78 -0.62 5.07
N ASN A 157 17.86 -1.38 6.16
CA ASN A 157 18.14 -0.88 7.53
C ASN A 157 17.22 0.29 7.95
N ASN A 158 15.99 0.29 7.47
CA ASN A 158 15.02 1.37 7.70
C ASN A 158 13.89 0.96 8.67
N LYS A 159 14.06 -0.15 9.40
CA LYS A 159 13.01 -0.69 10.28
C LYS A 159 12.59 0.35 11.31
N LYS A 160 11.30 0.71 11.28
CA LYS A 160 10.68 1.57 12.29
C LYS A 160 9.87 0.69 13.23
N ILE A 161 10.26 0.62 14.48
CA ILE A 161 9.53 -0.14 15.52
C ILE A 161 8.66 0.87 16.27
N PRO A 162 7.36 0.58 16.50
CA PRO A 162 6.55 1.41 17.36
C PRO A 162 7.06 1.43 18.80
N GLU A 163 7.26 2.63 19.33
CA GLU A 163 7.40 2.93 20.75
C GLU A 163 6.02 3.07 21.43
#